data_AF-A0A965U3W7-F1
#
_entry.id   AF-A0A965U3W7-F1
#
_cell.length_a   1.000
_cell.length_b   1.000
_cell.length_c   1.000
_cell.angle_alpha   90.00
_cell.angle_beta   90.00
_cell.angle_gamma   90.00
#
_symmetry.space_group_name_H-M   'P 1'
#
loop_
_entity.id
_entity.type
_entity.pdbx_description
1 polymer ?
#
loop_
_entity_poly.entity_id
_entity_poly.type
_entity_poly.pdbx_seq_one_letter_code
_entity_poly.pdbx_strand_id
1 'polypeptide(L)'
;LLSDLMLTHGVPEYMRSDNGSEFTAKQIRKWLCDAGSITAFIEPGSPWENGYIESFNARMRAEFLNGELFDTMLEAQVLTQRWVRYYNQVRPHSSLGGRPPAPQTIVPIAA
;
A
#
# COMPACT_ATOMS: atom_id res chain seq x y z
N LEU A 1 8.96 -7.79 -0.32
CA LEU A 1 9.95 -6.77 0.13
C LEU A 1 9.88 -5.55 -0.79
N LEU A 2 10.49 -4.40 -0.45
CA LEU A 2 10.47 -3.19 -1.31
C LEU A 2 11.03 -3.46 -2.72
N SER A 3 12.07 -4.30 -2.81
CA SER A 3 12.64 -4.76 -4.07
C SER A 3 11.61 -5.38 -5.00
N ASP A 4 10.73 -6.24 -4.47
CA ASP A 4 9.76 -6.97 -5.29
C ASP A 4 8.68 -6.02 -5.84
N LEU A 5 8.31 -5.02 -5.04
CA LEU A 5 7.41 -3.95 -5.48
C LEU A 5 8.05 -3.09 -6.56
N MET A 6 9.34 -2.73 -6.40
CA MET A 6 10.07 -1.97 -7.41
C MET A 6 10.26 -2.75 -8.71
N LEU A 7 10.44 -4.08 -8.65
CA LEU A 7 10.48 -4.94 -9.84
C LEU A 7 9.12 -5.01 -10.55
N THR A 8 8.02 -4.98 -9.79
CA THR A 8 6.67 -5.10 -10.35
C THR A 8 6.11 -3.78 -10.88
N HIS A 9 6.41 -2.67 -10.20
CA HIS A 9 5.79 -1.36 -10.45
C HIS A 9 6.78 -0.28 -10.91
N GLY A 10 8.08 -0.60 -10.96
CA GLY A 10 9.15 0.37 -11.19
C GLY A 10 9.63 1.01 -9.89
N VAL A 11 10.83 1.60 -9.95
CA VAL A 11 11.37 2.38 -8.82
C VAL A 11 10.66 3.73 -8.77
N PRO A 12 10.03 4.10 -7.64
CA PRO A 12 9.42 5.41 -7.50
C PRO A 12 10.49 6.51 -7.37
N GLU A 13 10.25 7.66 -8.01
CA GLU A 13 11.14 8.82 -7.89
C GLU A 13 11.20 9.33 -6.44
N TYR A 14 10.07 9.31 -5.73
CA TYR A 14 9.97 9.70 -4.33
C TYR A 14 9.29 8.61 -3.49
N MET A 15 9.87 8.30 -2.34
CA MET A 15 9.28 7.44 -1.31
C MET A 15 9.07 8.26 -0.04
N ARG A 16 7.81 8.48 0.34
CA ARG A 16 7.47 9.13 1.60
C ARG A 16 7.31 8.10 2.72
N SER A 17 7.91 8.37 3.88
CA SER A 17 7.74 7.57 5.10
C SER A 17 7.57 8.47 6.32
N ASP A 18 7.02 7.92 7.39
CA ASP A 18 7.14 8.51 8.72
C ASP A 18 8.59 8.42 9.24
N ASN A 19 8.82 8.95 10.44
CA ASN A 19 10.12 8.95 11.10
C ASN A 19 10.42 7.62 11.84
N GLY A 20 9.81 6.50 11.43
CA GLY A 20 10.10 5.18 11.95
C GLY A 20 11.58 4.80 11.81
N SER A 21 12.10 4.06 12.79
CA SER A 21 13.50 3.64 12.84
C SER A 21 13.94 2.82 11.62
N GLU A 22 12.98 2.10 11.04
CA GLU A 22 13.10 1.22 9.90
C GLU A 22 13.48 2.00 8.63
N PHE A 23 12.83 3.14 8.39
CA PHE A 23 13.06 3.97 7.21
C PHE A 23 14.10 5.07 7.41
N THR A 24 14.34 5.47 8.66
CA THR A 24 15.42 6.43 9.00
C THR A 24 16.81 5.77 9.06
N ALA A 25 16.87 4.43 9.08
CA ALA A 25 18.10 3.66 9.07
C ALA A 25 19.01 4.05 7.90
N LYS A 26 20.30 4.31 8.18
CA LYS A 26 21.29 4.73 7.17
C LYS A 26 21.39 3.75 6.00
N GLN A 27 21.31 2.45 6.29
CA GLN A 27 21.45 1.41 5.27
C GLN A 27 20.26 1.39 4.30
N ILE A 28 19.03 1.58 4.81
CA ILE A 28 17.82 1.68 3.97
C ILE A 28 17.85 2.94 3.12
N ARG A 29 18.19 4.09 3.70
CA ARG A 29 18.30 5.35 2.93
C ARG A 29 19.37 5.25 1.84
N LYS A 30 20.52 4.65 2.14
CA LYS A 30 21.56 4.41 1.14
C LYS A 30 21.04 3.50 0.01
N TRP A 31 20.39 2.39 0.36
CA TRP A 31 19.85 1.47 -0.64
C TRP A 31 18.77 2.12 -1.52
N LEU A 32 17.85 2.91 -0.95
CA LEU A 32 16.83 3.64 -1.70
C LEU A 32 17.46 4.67 -2.65
N CYS A 33 18.47 5.40 -2.19
CA CYS A 33 19.22 6.34 -3.01
C CYS A 33 19.94 5.63 -4.17
N ASP A 34 20.65 4.52 -3.89
CA ASP A 34 21.34 3.71 -4.89
C ASP A 34 20.36 3.09 -5.92
N ALA A 35 19.12 2.81 -5.50
CA ALA A 35 18.05 2.35 -6.38
C ALA A 35 17.44 3.46 -7.25
N GLY A 36 17.70 4.73 -6.95
CA GLY A 36 17.18 5.90 -7.68
C GLY A 36 15.93 6.52 -7.06
N SER A 37 15.62 6.21 -5.80
CA SER A 37 14.47 6.76 -5.07
C SER A 37 14.90 7.79 -4.02
N ILE A 38 14.22 8.94 -4.00
CA ILE A 38 14.43 10.00 -3.02
C ILE A 38 13.53 9.75 -1.80
N THR A 39 14.13 9.60 -0.63
CA THR A 39 13.40 9.45 0.63
C THR A 39 12.91 10.80 1.16
N ALA A 40 11.61 10.96 1.31
CA ALA A 40 10.97 12.10 1.96
C ALA A 40 10.41 11.67 3.32
N PHE A 41 10.77 12.36 4.39
CA PHE A 41 10.20 12.12 5.73
C PHE A 41 9.14 13.16 6.03
N ILE A 42 8.14 12.78 6.82
CA ILE A 42 7.16 13.74 7.33
C ILE A 42 7.85 14.75 8.27
N GLU A 43 7.43 16.01 8.20
CA GLU A 43 7.91 17.04 9.10
C GLU A 43 7.48 16.75 10.55
N PRO A 44 8.36 16.98 11.55
CA PRO A 44 7.99 16.81 12.96
C PRO A 44 6.79 17.70 13.31
N GLY A 45 5.73 17.06 13.82
CA GLY A 45 4.48 17.76 14.15
C GLY A 45 3.49 17.91 12.99
N SER A 46 3.75 17.28 11.83
CA SER A 46 2.92 17.36 10.63
C SER A 46 2.24 16.02 10.26
N PRO A 47 1.36 15.46 11.09
CA PRO A 47 0.72 14.15 10.83
C PRO A 47 -0.12 14.11 9.55
N TRP A 48 -0.65 15.26 9.10
CA TRP A 48 -1.45 15.36 7.87
C TRP A 48 -0.68 14.96 6.61
N GLU A 49 0.66 15.01 6.62
CA GLU A 49 1.50 14.57 5.50
C GLU A 49 1.45 13.05 5.27
N ASN A 50 1.01 12.31 6.29
CA ASN A 50 0.83 10.87 6.29
C ASN A 50 -0.64 10.44 6.09
N GLY A 51 -1.54 11.41 5.84
CA GLY A 51 -2.99 11.15 5.83
C GLY A 51 -3.44 10.08 4.81
N TYR A 52 -2.71 9.90 3.71
CA TYR A 52 -3.01 8.87 2.72
C TYR A 52 -2.90 7.45 3.29
N ILE A 53 -1.75 7.12 3.90
CA ILE A 53 -1.52 5.78 4.46
C ILE A 53 -2.36 5.55 5.72
N GLU A 54 -2.60 6.58 6.51
CA GLU A 54 -3.49 6.50 7.67
C GLU A 54 -4.93 6.21 7.25
N SER A 55 -5.43 6.89 6.22
CA SER A 55 -6.76 6.62 5.66
C SER A 55 -6.86 5.20 5.10
N PHE A 56 -5.83 4.74 4.39
CA PHE A 56 -5.75 3.36 3.90
C PHE A 56 -5.79 2.34 5.06
N ASN A 57 -4.93 2.51 6.07
CA ASN A 57 -4.84 1.61 7.22
C ASN A 57 -6.14 1.57 8.03
N ALA A 58 -6.77 2.72 8.26
CA ALA A 58 -8.07 2.80 8.91
C ALA A 58 -9.13 2.03 8.13
N ARG A 59 -9.08 2.09 6.79
CA ARG A 59 -10.01 1.37 5.92
C ARG A 59 -9.77 -0.13 5.91
N MET A 60 -8.53 -0.56 5.79
CA MET A 60 -8.16 -1.98 5.89
C MET A 60 -8.60 -2.56 7.24
N ARG A 61 -8.46 -1.79 8.33
CA ARG A 61 -8.94 -2.22 9.64
C ARG A 61 -10.46 -2.37 9.68
N ALA A 62 -11.19 -1.34 9.27
CA ALA A 62 -12.64 -1.30 9.36
C ALA A 62 -13.33 -2.30 8.42
N GLU A 63 -12.84 -2.45 7.19
CA GLU A 63 -13.49 -3.25 6.14
C GLU A 63 -12.98 -4.69 6.08
N PHE A 64 -11.85 -5.01 6.71
CA PHE A 64 -11.24 -6.34 6.63
C PHE A 64 -10.83 -6.86 8.01
N LEU A 65 -9.81 -6.27 8.65
CA LEU A 65 -9.22 -6.88 9.85
C LEU A 65 -10.21 -7.03 11.02
N ASN A 66 -11.15 -6.11 11.19
CA ASN A 66 -12.14 -6.18 12.26
C ASN A 66 -13.28 -7.17 11.96
N GLY A 67 -13.44 -7.59 10.70
CA GLY A 67 -14.51 -8.49 10.26
C GLY A 67 -14.08 -9.95 10.11
N GLU A 68 -12.79 -10.23 10.23
CA GLU A 68 -12.21 -11.54 9.95
C GLU A 68 -11.61 -12.16 11.21
N LEU A 69 -11.74 -13.47 11.34
CA LEU A 69 -10.99 -14.28 12.28
C LEU A 69 -10.00 -15.13 11.47
N PHE A 70 -8.74 -15.15 11.88
CA PHE A 70 -7.71 -15.93 11.20
C PHE A 70 -7.28 -17.10 12.07
N ASP A 71 -7.50 -18.32 11.59
CA ASP A 71 -7.08 -19.55 12.28
C ASP A 71 -5.61 -19.86 12.00
N THR A 72 -5.10 -19.45 10.83
CA THR A 72 -3.71 -19.70 10.43
C THR A 72 -3.06 -18.50 9.76
N MET A 73 -1.72 -18.47 9.79
CA MET A 73 -0.95 -17.47 9.03
C MET A 73 -1.22 -17.54 7.53
N LEU A 74 -1.41 -18.75 6.99
CA LEU A 74 -1.71 -18.94 5.57
C LEU A 74 -3.06 -18.30 5.20
N GLU A 75 -4.07 -18.49 6.04
CA GLU A 75 -5.38 -17.86 5.85
C GLU A 75 -5.27 -16.34 5.88
N ALA A 76 -4.57 -15.78 6.88
CA ALA A 76 -4.33 -14.34 6.95
C ALA A 76 -3.65 -13.80 5.68
N GLN A 77 -2.66 -14.50 5.14
CA GLN A 77 -1.99 -14.11 3.89
C GLN A 77 -2.93 -14.17 2.69
N VAL A 78 -3.67 -15.25 2.51
CA VAL A 78 -4.58 -15.46 1.37
C VAL A 78 -5.72 -14.43 1.38
N LEU A 79 -6.36 -14.24 2.54
CA LEU A 79 -7.45 -13.29 2.69
C LEU A 79 -6.96 -11.84 2.55
N THR A 80 -5.78 -11.51 3.07
CA THR A 80 -5.16 -10.18 2.86
C THR A 80 -4.94 -9.93 1.38
N GLN A 81 -4.36 -10.88 0.63
CA GLN A 81 -4.16 -10.72 -0.81
C GLN A 81 -5.47 -10.56 -1.57
N ARG A 82 -6.52 -11.31 -1.19
CA ARG A 82 -7.85 -11.18 -1.76
C ARG A 82 -8.41 -9.77 -1.53
N TRP A 83 -8.28 -9.25 -0.31
CA TRP A 83 -8.72 -7.91 0.02
C TRP A 83 -7.95 -6.83 -0.75
N VAL A 84 -6.63 -6.95 -0.87
CA VAL A 84 -5.80 -6.00 -1.67
C VAL A 84 -6.24 -5.98 -3.13
N ARG A 85 -6.55 -7.14 -3.73
CA ARG A 85 -7.09 -7.20 -5.10
C ARG A 85 -8.44 -6.50 -5.18
N TYR A 86 -9.36 -6.78 -4.25
CA TYR A 86 -10.65 -6.10 -4.18
C TYR A 86 -10.49 -4.58 -4.06
N TYR A 87 -9.66 -4.10 -3.13
CA TYR A 87 -9.42 -2.68 -2.90
C TYR A 87 -8.93 -1.93 -4.15
N ASN A 88 -8.00 -2.56 -4.88
CA ASN A 88 -7.37 -1.95 -6.06
C ASN A 88 -8.19 -2.11 -7.33
N GLN A 89 -8.98 -3.17 -7.48
CA GLN A 89 -9.57 -3.56 -8.77
C GLN A 89 -11.09 -3.46 -8.84
N VAL A 90 -11.79 -3.45 -7.69
CA VAL A 90 -13.26 -3.55 -7.63
C VAL A 90 -13.88 -2.48 -6.74
N ARG A 91 -13.30 -2.23 -5.56
CA ARG A 91 -13.83 -1.33 -4.55
C ARG A 91 -14.02 0.09 -5.12
N PRO A 92 -15.20 0.71 -4.99
CA PRO A 92 -15.41 2.08 -5.46
C PRO A 92 -14.73 3.11 -4.54
N HIS A 93 -14.08 4.11 -5.13
CA HIS A 93 -13.46 5.22 -4.40
C HIS A 93 -14.09 6.55 -4.80
N SER A 94 -14.60 7.31 -3.83
CA SER A 94 -15.25 8.60 -4.08
C SER A 94 -14.31 9.62 -4.71
N SER A 95 -13.04 9.64 -4.30
CA SER A 95 -11.99 10.48 -4.90
C SER A 95 -11.70 10.15 -6.37
N LEU A 96 -12.09 8.96 -6.83
CA LEU A 96 -11.92 8.49 -8.20
C LEU A 96 -13.25 8.42 -8.96
N GLY A 97 -14.27 9.16 -8.51
CA GLY A 97 -15.59 9.17 -9.16
C GLY A 97 -16.30 7.81 -9.15
N GLY A 98 -16.08 7.02 -8.09
CA GLY A 98 -16.64 5.68 -7.94
C GLY A 98 -15.84 4.58 -8.65
N ARG A 99 -14.70 4.90 -9.26
CA ARG A 99 -13.84 3.90 -9.92
C ARG A 99 -12.81 3.31 -8.92
N PRO A 100 -12.37 2.07 -9.14
CA PRO A 100 -11.23 1.51 -8.42
C PRO A 100 -9.90 2.11 -8.93
N PRO A 101 -8.81 2.08 -8.13
CA PRO A 101 -7.51 2.64 -8.49
C PRO A 101 -6.85 2.02 -9.73
N ALA A 102 -7.02 0.70 -9.88
CA ALA A 102 -6.49 -0.08 -10.99
C ALA A 102 -7.60 -1.01 -11.51
N PRO A 103 -8.61 -0.47 -12.24
CA PRO A 103 -9.73 -1.26 -12.74
C PRO A 103 -9.22 -2.41 -13.61
N GLN A 104 -9.78 -3.61 -13.43
CA GLN A 104 -9.56 -4.68 -14.40
C GLN A 104 -10.10 -4.23 -15.76
N THR A 105 -9.26 -4.27 -16.78
CA THR A 105 -9.63 -3.93 -18.17
C THR A 105 -10.07 -5.15 -18.97
N ILE A 106 -9.92 -6.36 -18.41
CA ILE A 106 -10.33 -7.61 -19.04
C ILE A 106 -11.75 -7.95 -18.57
N VAL A 107 -12.70 -7.85 -19.49
CA VAL A 107 -14.05 -8.40 -19.29
C VAL A 107 -13.93 -9.92 -19.31
N PRO A 108 -14.39 -10.66 -18.28
CA PRO A 108 -14.44 -12.11 -18.37
C PRO A 108 -15.36 -12.46 -19.55
N ILE A 109 -14.86 -13.22 -20.51
CA ILE A 109 -15.72 -13.88 -21.49
C ILE A 109 -16.54 -14.87 -20.65
N ALA A 110 -17.83 -14.58 -20.49
CA ALA A 110 -18.75 -15.51 -19.84
C ALA A 110 -18.70 -16.85 -20.62
N ALA A 111 -18.42 -17.93 -19.88
CA ALA A 111 -18.50 -19.29 -20.40
C ALA A 111 -19.97 -19.74 -20.51
#